data_AF-A0A8T1UJB8-F1
#
_entry.id   AF-A0A8T1UJB8-F1
#
_cell.length_a   1.000
_cell.length_b   1.000
_cell.length_c   1.000
_cell.angle_alpha   90.00
_cell.angle_beta   90.00
_cell.angle_gamma   90.00
#
_symmetry.space_group_name_H-M   'P 1'
#
loop_
_entity.id
_entity.type
_entity.pdbx_description
1 polymer ?
#
loop_
_entity_poly.entity_id
_entity_poly.type
_entity_poly.pdbx_seq_one_letter_code
_entity_poly.pdbx_strand_id
1 'polypeptide(L)'
;MGRLLSRDSLNRAYVSLLVLNCWSTSIVHYVFHSKTASRRLWALICDCILDLVTSVGITSVLLVVYSSEFIIEQDGYASYKWYDEVWIVHVVSEFQILMVPSWGDFAMRVIFAFSMITNMTNMKNLLTAEKASSSKTLRSAKSMTNHGISSIVPLTPTTADLKLAYRRNKFHVSWFSQILFFAWGILILGLHLYAESIPTFSQCKMQVKPWFSSKSSCSFLVINCYKSKISGMEDEIDALWSPFDPTTISSLVIRHCSRLEIPSKLTEFSGLKYLKVYNSTILNWQEDAAISQVHHPSLLMLFLVRVNMTNCELPAGLYRDQLPITLRDIEICMTNMRTLPDDLDLTWPHFATIYIE
;
A
#
# COMPACT_ATOMS: atom_id res chain seq x y z
N MET A 1 5.28 2.89 3.75
CA MET A 1 4.52 1.99 2.86
C MET A 1 3.35 1.43 3.66
N GLY A 2 2.14 1.55 3.12
CA GLY A 2 0.89 1.51 3.88
C GLY A 2 0.64 0.18 4.58
N ARG A 3 0.14 0.24 5.82
CA ARG A 3 -0.32 -0.90 6.63
C ARG A 3 -1.47 -1.71 5.97
N LEU A 4 -1.93 -1.30 4.79
CA LEU A 4 -3.15 -1.72 4.13
C LEU A 4 -2.92 -2.41 2.78
N LEU A 5 -1.67 -2.67 2.38
CA LEU A 5 -1.40 -3.34 1.11
C LEU A 5 -1.84 -4.82 1.19
N SER A 6 -2.93 -5.14 0.48
CA SER A 6 -3.60 -6.43 0.58
C SER A 6 -2.91 -7.58 -0.16
N ARG A 7 -2.09 -7.29 -1.18
CA ARG A 7 -1.41 -8.29 -2.00
C ARG A 7 0.09 -8.37 -1.73
N ASP A 8 0.57 -9.55 -1.37
CA ASP A 8 2.00 -9.84 -1.18
C ASP A 8 2.82 -9.55 -2.44
N SER A 9 2.28 -9.86 -3.62
CA SER A 9 2.94 -9.59 -4.91
C SER A 9 3.16 -8.11 -5.14
N LEU A 10 2.20 -7.28 -4.76
CA LEU A 10 2.23 -5.84 -4.96
C LEU A 10 3.18 -5.18 -3.95
N ASN A 11 3.21 -5.67 -2.70
CA ASN A 11 4.22 -5.28 -1.72
C ASN A 11 5.64 -5.63 -2.19
N ARG A 12 5.87 -6.88 -2.62
CA ARG A 12 7.17 -7.33 -3.14
C ARG A 12 7.60 -6.54 -4.38
N ALA A 13 6.67 -6.22 -5.28
CA ALA A 13 6.95 -5.39 -6.45
C ALA A 13 7.41 -3.97 -6.05
N TYR A 14 6.71 -3.33 -5.11
CA TYR A 14 7.11 -2.01 -4.61
C TYR A 14 8.48 -2.02 -3.95
N VAL A 15 8.77 -3.00 -3.09
CA VAL A 15 10.09 -3.12 -2.46
C VAL A 15 11.17 -3.38 -3.51
N SER A 16 10.90 -4.23 -4.49
CA SER A 16 11.83 -4.51 -5.58
C SER A 16 12.15 -3.25 -6.39
N LEU A 17 11.13 -2.46 -6.75
CA LEU A 17 11.32 -1.19 -7.46
C LEU A 17 12.15 -0.19 -6.64
N LEU A 18 11.93 -0.15 -5.32
CA LEU A 18 12.66 0.73 -4.41
C LEU A 18 14.14 0.32 -4.27
N VAL A 19 14.42 -0.98 -4.13
CA VAL A 19 15.79 -1.52 -4.11
C VAL A 19 16.49 -1.29 -5.46
N LEU A 20 15.79 -1.53 -6.58
CA LEU A 20 16.32 -1.29 -7.92
C LEU A 20 16.64 0.19 -8.14
N ASN A 21 15.83 1.11 -7.62
CA ASN A 21 16.11 2.56 -7.66
C ASN A 21 17.37 2.90 -6.86
N CYS A 22 17.55 2.30 -5.68
CA CYS A 22 18.77 2.49 -4.90
C CYS A 22 20.02 1.96 -5.61
N TRP A 23 19.90 0.87 -6.36
CA TRP A 23 21.05 0.22 -7.01
C TRP A 23 21.31 0.69 -8.44
N SER A 24 20.32 1.25 -9.14
CA SER A 24 20.42 1.68 -10.54
C SER A 24 21.63 2.59 -10.77
N THR A 25 21.75 3.62 -9.94
CA THR A 25 22.82 4.62 -10.02
C THR A 25 24.20 3.98 -9.83
N SER A 26 24.35 3.11 -8.84
CA SER A 26 25.63 2.45 -8.52
C SER A 26 26.02 1.44 -9.60
N ILE A 27 25.08 0.65 -10.12
CA ILE A 27 25.32 -0.30 -11.22
C ILE A 27 25.74 0.43 -12.49
N VAL A 28 25.01 1.49 -12.88
CA VAL A 28 25.34 2.29 -14.08
C VAL A 28 26.73 2.91 -13.93
N HIS A 29 27.08 3.39 -12.74
CA HIS A 29 28.39 3.97 -12.50
C HIS A 29 29.54 2.97 -12.57
N TYR A 30 29.33 1.74 -12.11
CA TYR A 30 30.30 0.65 -12.20
C TYR A 30 30.51 0.20 -13.66
N VAL A 31 29.41 -0.08 -14.38
CA VAL A 31 29.44 -0.59 -15.76
C VAL A 31 30.01 0.45 -16.75
N PHE A 32 29.57 1.71 -16.64
CA PHE A 32 29.97 2.78 -17.56
C PHE A 32 31.07 3.70 -16.99
N HIS A 33 31.94 3.18 -16.12
CA HIS A 33 32.97 3.97 -15.44
C HIS A 33 33.89 4.74 -16.41
N SER A 34 34.16 4.16 -17.60
CA SER A 34 35.06 4.73 -18.62
C SER A 34 34.41 5.79 -19.51
N LYS A 35 33.08 5.77 -19.70
CA LYS A 35 32.35 6.62 -20.64
C LYS A 35 31.37 7.54 -19.93
N THR A 36 31.82 8.76 -19.61
CA THR A 36 31.03 9.74 -18.83
C THR A 36 29.68 10.10 -19.46
N ALA A 37 29.60 10.21 -20.80
CA ALA A 37 28.35 10.54 -21.50
C ALA A 37 27.34 9.38 -21.44
N SER A 38 27.78 8.17 -21.78
CA SER A 38 26.97 6.94 -21.69
C SER A 38 26.45 6.69 -20.28
N ARG A 39 27.29 6.91 -19.27
CA ARG A 39 26.91 6.77 -17.85
C ARG A 39 25.77 7.70 -17.45
N ARG A 40 25.82 8.97 -17.87
CA ARG A 40 24.76 9.94 -17.57
C ARG A 40 23.45 9.61 -18.28
N LEU A 41 23.54 9.16 -19.54
CA LEU A 41 22.38 8.78 -20.32
C LEU A 41 21.67 7.57 -19.68
N TRP A 42 22.40 6.50 -19.36
CA TRP A 42 21.82 5.30 -18.76
C TRP A 42 21.25 5.54 -17.36
N ALA A 43 21.88 6.39 -16.54
CA ALA A 43 21.33 6.75 -15.23
C ALA A 43 19.97 7.43 -15.39
N LEU A 44 19.86 8.42 -16.29
CA LEU A 44 18.59 9.11 -16.58
C LEU A 44 17.52 8.17 -17.15
N ILE A 45 17.90 7.21 -18.00
CA ILE A 45 16.96 6.22 -18.54
C ILE A 45 16.43 5.31 -17.42
N CYS A 46 17.32 4.77 -16.57
CA CYS A 46 16.91 3.93 -15.46
C CYS A 46 15.98 4.67 -14.49
N ASP A 47 16.33 5.90 -14.11
CA ASP A 47 15.50 6.73 -13.23
C ASP A 47 14.13 6.99 -13.85
N CYS A 48 14.09 7.39 -15.14
CA CYS A 48 12.84 7.64 -15.85
C CYS A 48 11.94 6.41 -15.95
N ILE A 49 12.51 5.22 -16.19
CA ILE A 49 11.74 3.97 -16.27
C ILE A 49 11.18 3.61 -14.89
N LEU A 50 11.99 3.69 -13.84
CA LEU A 50 11.57 3.36 -12.48
C LEU A 50 10.50 4.33 -11.97
N ASP A 51 10.65 5.62 -12.24
CA ASP A 51 9.65 6.65 -11.92
C ASP A 51 8.34 6.40 -12.68
N LEU A 52 8.40 6.07 -13.99
CA LEU A 52 7.21 5.75 -14.78
C LEU A 52 6.48 4.51 -14.26
N VAL A 53 7.22 3.44 -13.97
CA VAL A 53 6.62 2.17 -13.49
C VAL A 53 5.96 2.37 -12.12
N THR A 54 6.63 3.07 -11.20
CA THR A 54 6.13 3.29 -9.84
C THR A 54 4.93 4.24 -9.79
N SER A 55 4.93 5.30 -10.59
CA SER A 55 3.87 6.33 -10.57
C SER A 55 2.68 6.03 -11.48
N VAL A 56 2.94 5.54 -12.69
CA VAL A 56 1.91 5.33 -13.73
C VAL A 56 1.68 3.84 -13.99
N GLY A 57 2.73 3.02 -13.99
CA GLY A 57 2.63 1.60 -14.33
C GLY A 57 1.67 0.83 -13.42
N ILE A 58 1.89 0.93 -12.10
CA ILE A 58 1.07 0.21 -11.11
C ILE A 58 -0.39 0.70 -11.12
N THR A 59 -0.60 2.02 -11.14
CA THR A 59 -1.94 2.62 -11.16
C THR A 59 -2.69 2.26 -12.45
N SER A 60 -2.01 2.26 -13.61
CA SER A 60 -2.62 1.86 -14.88
C SER A 60 -3.04 0.40 -14.89
N VAL A 61 -2.21 -0.50 -14.36
CA VAL A 61 -2.54 -1.93 -14.26
C VAL A 61 -3.78 -2.14 -13.38
N LEU A 62 -3.83 -1.50 -12.20
CA LEU A 62 -5.00 -1.58 -11.33
C LEU A 62 -6.25 -1.04 -12.02
N LEU A 63 -6.15 0.11 -12.70
CA LEU A 63 -7.27 0.70 -13.43
C LEU A 63 -7.80 -0.22 -14.53
N VAL A 64 -6.93 -0.88 -15.29
CA VAL A 64 -7.34 -1.83 -16.33
C VAL A 64 -8.06 -3.04 -15.71
N VAL A 65 -7.53 -3.60 -14.62
CA VAL A 65 -8.16 -4.73 -13.92
C VAL A 65 -9.56 -4.35 -13.46
N TYR A 66 -9.72 -3.24 -12.74
CA TYR A 66 -11.03 -2.86 -12.20
C TYR A 66 -12.02 -2.34 -13.24
N SER A 67 -11.55 -1.60 -14.25
CA SER A 67 -12.44 -1.13 -15.33
C SER A 67 -12.97 -2.25 -16.20
N SER A 68 -12.21 -3.34 -16.37
CA SER A 68 -12.68 -4.52 -17.11
C SER A 68 -13.82 -5.27 -16.41
N GLU A 69 -13.96 -5.09 -15.10
CA GLU A 69 -15.01 -5.72 -14.29
C GLU A 69 -16.19 -4.78 -14.00
N PHE A 70 -16.11 -3.52 -14.42
CA PHE A 70 -17.12 -2.50 -14.20
C PHE A 70 -18.27 -2.66 -15.20
N ILE A 71 -19.50 -2.73 -14.69
CA ILE A 71 -20.72 -2.89 -15.49
C ILE A 71 -21.34 -1.51 -15.67
N ILE A 72 -21.19 -0.95 -16.88
CA ILE A 72 -21.68 0.40 -17.23
C ILE A 72 -23.19 0.53 -16.98
N GLU A 73 -23.96 -0.53 -17.28
CA GLU A 73 -25.42 -0.53 -17.13
C GLU A 73 -25.89 -0.43 -15.66
N GLN A 74 -25.05 -0.86 -14.71
CA GLN A 74 -25.36 -0.85 -13.28
C GLN A 74 -24.65 0.29 -12.53
N ASP A 75 -23.88 1.12 -13.24
CA ASP A 75 -22.98 2.13 -12.66
C ASP A 75 -22.13 1.57 -11.50
N GLY A 76 -21.66 0.34 -11.65
CA GLY A 76 -21.06 -0.38 -10.53
C GLY A 76 -20.51 -1.76 -10.87
N TYR A 77 -20.26 -2.53 -9.81
CA TYR A 77 -19.84 -3.93 -9.90
C TYR A 77 -21.02 -4.85 -9.59
N ALA A 78 -20.99 -6.06 -10.17
CA ALA A 78 -22.02 -7.06 -9.93
C ALA A 78 -22.23 -7.31 -8.42
N SER A 79 -23.49 -7.37 -7.98
CA SER A 79 -23.87 -7.43 -6.56
C SER A 79 -23.16 -8.54 -5.79
N TYR A 80 -22.96 -9.73 -6.40
CA TYR A 80 -22.28 -10.85 -5.74
C TYR A 80 -20.83 -10.57 -5.34
N LYS A 81 -20.15 -9.60 -5.98
CA LYS A 81 -18.78 -9.20 -5.61
C LYS A 81 -18.74 -8.43 -4.30
N TRP A 82 -19.77 -7.64 -4.02
CA TRP A 82 -19.94 -6.97 -2.72
C TRP A 82 -20.23 -7.94 -1.57
N TYR A 83 -20.45 -9.22 -1.86
CA TYR A 83 -20.54 -10.29 -0.86
C TYR A 83 -19.25 -11.13 -0.77
N ASP A 84 -18.30 -10.94 -1.68
CA ASP A 84 -16.98 -11.56 -1.64
C ASP A 84 -16.05 -10.77 -0.71
N GLU A 85 -15.83 -11.36 0.46
CA GLU A 85 -15.03 -10.80 1.55
C GLU A 85 -13.59 -10.48 1.13
N VAL A 86 -13.00 -11.30 0.25
CA VAL A 86 -11.62 -11.11 -0.22
C VAL A 86 -11.59 -9.95 -1.22
N TRP A 87 -12.55 -9.93 -2.14
CA TRP A 87 -12.65 -8.89 -3.17
C TRP A 87 -12.84 -7.50 -2.55
N ILE A 88 -13.75 -7.35 -1.57
CA ILE A 88 -14.01 -6.07 -0.92
C ILE A 88 -12.73 -5.48 -0.30
N VAL A 89 -11.97 -6.29 0.44
CA VAL A 89 -10.76 -5.79 1.11
C VAL A 89 -9.68 -5.42 0.09
N HIS A 90 -9.56 -6.17 -1.02
CA HIS A 90 -8.68 -5.77 -2.12
C HIS A 90 -9.10 -4.44 -2.72
N VAL A 91 -10.38 -4.27 -3.08
CA VAL A 91 -10.90 -3.05 -3.71
C VAL A 91 -10.70 -1.84 -2.79
N VAL A 92 -11.09 -1.94 -1.52
CA VAL A 92 -11.00 -0.83 -0.56
C VAL A 92 -9.54 -0.41 -0.28
N SER A 93 -8.59 -1.36 -0.32
CA SER A 93 -7.17 -1.05 -0.15
C SER A 93 -6.52 -0.52 -1.43
N GLU A 94 -6.79 -1.15 -2.57
CA GLU A 94 -6.16 -0.81 -3.85
C GLU A 94 -6.74 0.49 -4.44
N PHE A 95 -8.00 0.83 -4.15
CA PHE A 95 -8.58 2.11 -4.53
C PHE A 95 -7.89 3.29 -3.85
N GLN A 96 -7.27 3.11 -2.68
CA GLN A 96 -6.45 4.17 -2.06
C GLN A 96 -5.15 4.44 -2.83
N ILE A 97 -4.70 3.50 -3.67
CA ILE A 97 -3.55 3.70 -4.57
C ILE A 97 -3.98 4.49 -5.80
N LEU A 98 -5.16 4.18 -6.35
CA LEU A 98 -5.75 4.90 -7.48
C LEU A 98 -6.13 6.33 -7.11
N MET A 99 -6.85 6.47 -6.00
CA MET A 99 -7.28 7.75 -5.45
C MET A 99 -6.10 8.47 -4.78
N VAL A 100 -6.29 9.76 -4.49
CA VAL A 100 -5.33 10.57 -3.74
C VAL A 100 -5.86 10.67 -2.30
N PRO A 101 -5.43 9.78 -1.37
CA PRO A 101 -6.04 9.65 -0.05
C PRO A 101 -5.66 10.80 0.90
N SER A 102 -4.62 11.57 0.58
CA SER A 102 -4.17 12.68 1.42
C SER A 102 -3.46 13.78 0.61
N TRP A 103 -3.43 14.99 1.16
CA TRP A 103 -2.66 16.10 0.61
C TRP A 103 -1.15 15.82 0.53
N GLY A 104 -0.62 15.02 1.47
CA GLY A 104 0.77 14.59 1.43
C GLY A 104 1.05 13.68 0.24
N ASP A 105 0.16 12.72 -0.04
CA ASP A 105 0.26 11.85 -1.22
C ASP A 105 0.17 12.66 -2.51
N PHE A 106 -0.75 13.62 -2.58
CA PHE A 106 -0.86 14.54 -3.72
C PHE A 106 0.46 15.27 -3.98
N ALA A 107 1.04 15.90 -2.94
CA ALA A 107 2.29 16.64 -3.05
C ALA A 107 3.43 15.75 -3.53
N MET A 108 3.53 14.52 -3.02
CA MET A 108 4.54 13.56 -3.46
C MET A 108 4.39 13.19 -4.93
N ARG A 109 3.17 12.90 -5.40
CA ARG A 109 2.91 12.60 -6.82
C ARG A 109 3.31 13.75 -7.74
N VAL A 110 3.04 14.99 -7.33
CA VAL A 110 3.43 16.20 -8.05
C VAL A 110 4.96 16.33 -8.13
N ILE A 111 5.67 16.10 -7.02
CA ILE A 111 7.15 16.13 -6.99
C ILE A 111 7.73 15.09 -7.97
N PHE A 112 7.22 13.85 -7.95
CA PHE A 112 7.67 12.82 -8.88
C PHE A 112 7.40 13.19 -10.35
N ALA A 113 6.24 13.77 -10.65
CA ALA A 113 5.92 14.21 -12.01
C ALA A 113 6.90 15.32 -12.50
N PHE A 114 7.20 16.30 -11.66
CA PHE A 114 8.18 17.35 -12.00
C PHE A 114 9.61 16.81 -12.16
N SER A 115 10.02 15.87 -11.31
CA SER A 115 11.30 15.17 -11.42
C SER A 115 11.41 14.47 -12.78
N MET A 116 10.38 13.72 -13.16
CA MET A 116 10.34 12.99 -14.43
C MET A 116 10.42 13.94 -15.64
N ILE A 117 9.67 15.04 -15.65
CA ILE A 117 9.71 16.05 -16.73
C ILE A 117 11.12 16.67 -16.85
N THR A 118 11.74 16.97 -15.71
CA THR A 118 13.10 17.53 -15.66
C THR A 118 14.12 16.55 -16.23
N ASN A 119 14.03 15.27 -15.84
CA ASN A 119 14.91 14.21 -16.34
C ASN A 119 14.75 13.97 -17.85
N MET A 120 13.51 13.96 -18.37
CA MET A 120 13.25 13.85 -19.80
C MET A 120 13.81 15.04 -20.59
N THR A 121 13.68 16.25 -20.06
CA THR A 121 14.23 17.47 -20.68
C THR A 121 15.76 17.43 -20.72
N ASN A 122 16.39 17.00 -19.63
CA ASN A 122 17.84 16.82 -19.57
C ASN A 122 18.32 15.75 -20.55
N MET A 123 17.61 14.62 -20.66
CA MET A 123 17.91 13.57 -21.63
C MET A 123 17.84 14.10 -23.07
N LYS A 124 16.78 14.83 -23.42
CA LYS A 124 16.64 15.48 -24.75
C LYS A 124 17.81 16.42 -25.06
N ASN A 125 18.21 17.23 -24.08
CA ASN A 125 19.33 18.17 -24.24
C ASN A 125 20.66 17.43 -24.45
N LEU A 126 20.91 16.33 -23.73
CA LEU A 126 22.11 15.52 -23.90
C LEU A 126 22.17 14.86 -25.29
N LEU A 127 21.05 14.27 -25.74
CA LEU A 127 20.97 13.66 -27.07
C LEU A 127 21.17 14.68 -28.19
N THR A 128 20.62 15.89 -28.02
CA THR A 128 20.76 16.98 -29.01
C THR A 128 22.21 17.51 -29.05
N ALA A 129 22.84 17.66 -27.89
CA ALA A 129 24.24 18.10 -27.78
C ALA A 129 25.22 17.08 -28.38
N GLU A 130 24.98 15.78 -28.18
CA GLU A 130 25.79 14.71 -28.79
C GLU A 130 25.67 14.73 -30.31
N LYS A 131 24.46 14.88 -30.85
CA LYS A 131 24.23 14.99 -32.30
C LYS A 131 24.90 16.23 -32.91
N ALA A 132 24.89 17.36 -32.20
CA ALA A 132 25.58 18.58 -32.61
C ALA A 132 27.11 18.46 -32.52
N SER A 133 27.64 17.76 -31.51
CA SER A 133 29.08 17.49 -31.37
C SER A 133 29.59 16.58 -32.48
N SER A 134 28.86 15.49 -32.77
CA SER A 134 29.17 14.56 -33.86
C SER A 134 29.22 15.25 -35.23
N SER A 135 28.31 16.19 -35.50
CA SER A 135 28.32 16.96 -36.76
C SER A 135 29.48 17.97 -36.84
N LYS A 136 29.92 18.53 -35.70
CA LYS A 136 31.09 19.42 -35.62
C LYS A 136 32.41 18.66 -35.82
N THR A 137 32.56 17.46 -35.29
CA THR A 137 33.77 16.63 -35.52
C THR A 137 33.90 16.24 -36.99
N LEU A 138 32.78 15.94 -37.66
CA LEU A 138 32.77 15.66 -39.10
C LEU A 138 33.12 16.90 -39.96
N ARG A 139 32.75 18.11 -39.51
CA ARG A 139 33.08 19.38 -40.18
C ARG A 139 34.52 19.84 -39.90
N SER A 140 35.04 19.61 -38.69
CA SER A 140 36.41 19.97 -38.31
C SER A 140 37.46 19.07 -39.00
N ALA A 141 37.15 17.79 -39.21
CA ALA A 141 38.00 16.89 -40.03
C ALA A 141 38.12 17.35 -41.50
N LYS A 142 37.16 18.14 -42.01
CA LYS A 142 37.23 18.79 -43.33
C LYS A 142 37.98 20.14 -43.32
N SER A 143 38.39 20.65 -42.16
CA SER A 143 38.99 21.97 -41.97
C SER A 143 40.40 21.91 -41.35
N MET A 144 41.13 20.81 -41.56
CA MET A 144 42.56 20.69 -41.23
C MET A 144 43.42 20.79 -42.51
N THR A 145 43.26 21.89 -43.24
CA THR A 145 44.27 22.39 -44.19
C THR A 145 44.20 23.92 -44.17
N ASN A 146 44.89 24.55 -43.20
CA ASN A 146 45.67 25.77 -43.42
C ASN A 146 46.22 26.35 -42.09
N HIS A 147 47.44 26.85 -42.21
CA HIS A 147 48.39 27.23 -41.17
C HIS A 147 48.02 28.42 -40.27
N GLY A 148 48.55 28.38 -39.04
CA GLY A 148 49.53 29.38 -38.57
C GLY A 148 49.06 30.48 -37.61
N ILE A 149 49.58 30.46 -36.38
CA ILE A 149 50.42 31.50 -35.73
C ILE A 149 50.21 31.50 -34.20
N SER A 150 51.35 31.46 -33.50
CA SER A 150 51.59 31.47 -32.07
C SER A 150 51.14 32.76 -31.38
N SER A 151 50.50 32.66 -30.20
CA SER A 151 50.46 33.74 -29.22
C SER A 151 50.82 33.21 -27.83
N ILE A 152 51.69 33.98 -27.17
CA ILE A 152 52.32 33.71 -25.88
C ILE A 152 51.29 33.98 -24.76
N VAL A 153 51.07 33.01 -23.88
CA VAL A 153 50.15 33.11 -22.73
C VAL A 153 50.95 33.48 -21.46
N PRO A 154 50.56 34.51 -20.68
CA PRO A 154 51.20 34.79 -19.40
C PRO A 154 50.74 33.79 -18.32
N LEU A 155 51.69 33.32 -17.51
CA LEU A 155 51.45 32.47 -16.35
C LEU A 155 50.56 33.19 -15.33
N THR A 156 49.32 32.72 -15.20
CA THR A 156 48.42 33.00 -14.07
C THR A 156 48.15 31.67 -13.35
N PRO A 157 47.92 31.67 -12.02
CA PRO A 157 47.77 30.44 -11.26
C PRO A 157 46.60 29.62 -11.83
N THR A 158 46.88 28.35 -12.02
CA THR A 158 46.21 27.44 -12.94
C THR A 158 44.74 27.26 -12.60
N THR A 159 43.84 27.72 -13.48
CA THR A 159 42.41 27.30 -13.51
C THR A 159 42.26 25.77 -13.60
N ALA A 160 43.33 25.06 -13.94
CA ALA A 160 43.47 23.61 -13.86
C ALA A 160 43.41 23.09 -12.41
N ASP A 161 43.96 23.79 -11.42
CA ASP A 161 43.99 23.34 -10.02
C ASP A 161 42.65 23.53 -9.33
N LEU A 162 41.93 24.61 -9.63
CA LEU A 162 40.53 24.81 -9.22
C LEU A 162 39.59 23.82 -9.91
N LYS A 163 39.81 23.50 -11.20
CA LYS A 163 39.07 22.44 -11.91
C LYS A 163 39.40 21.04 -11.39
N LEU A 164 40.63 20.78 -10.97
CA LEU A 164 41.07 19.52 -10.37
C LEU A 164 40.54 19.38 -8.95
N ALA A 165 40.56 20.43 -8.13
CA ALA A 165 39.95 20.44 -6.79
C ALA A 165 38.41 20.29 -6.87
N TYR A 166 37.76 20.99 -7.80
CA TYR A 166 36.32 20.84 -8.08
C TYR A 166 35.99 19.46 -8.66
N ARG A 167 36.82 18.90 -9.55
CA ARG A 167 36.67 17.50 -10.05
C ARG A 167 36.91 16.47 -8.95
N ARG A 168 37.90 16.67 -8.07
CA ARG A 168 38.25 15.77 -6.96
C ARG A 168 37.17 15.78 -5.88
N ASN A 169 36.65 16.95 -5.50
CA ASN A 169 35.48 17.05 -4.62
C ASN A 169 34.23 16.43 -5.25
N LYS A 170 33.97 16.66 -6.53
CA LYS A 170 32.83 16.04 -7.24
C LYS A 170 32.97 14.52 -7.36
N PHE A 171 34.18 14.00 -7.46
CA PHE A 171 34.46 12.56 -7.51
C PHE A 171 34.24 11.90 -6.15
N HIS A 172 34.75 12.49 -5.06
CA HIS A 172 34.52 11.99 -3.70
C HIS A 172 33.05 12.07 -3.27
N VAL A 173 32.36 13.18 -3.57
CA VAL A 173 30.92 13.32 -3.28
C VAL A 173 30.09 12.33 -4.11
N SER A 174 30.46 12.10 -5.38
CA SER A 174 29.78 11.13 -6.25
C SER A 174 30.01 9.67 -5.82
N TRP A 175 31.21 9.33 -5.35
CA TRP A 175 31.52 7.98 -4.91
C TRP A 175 30.87 7.66 -3.56
N PHE A 176 30.90 8.63 -2.63
CA PHE A 176 30.22 8.51 -1.34
C PHE A 176 28.71 8.34 -1.51
N SER A 177 28.07 9.12 -2.39
CA SER A 177 26.64 8.98 -2.64
C SER A 177 26.30 7.60 -3.22
N GLN A 178 27.10 7.06 -4.14
CA GLN A 178 26.89 5.71 -4.71
C GLN A 178 26.99 4.61 -3.66
N ILE A 179 28.01 4.66 -2.80
CA ILE A 179 28.15 3.70 -1.71
C ILE A 179 26.96 3.80 -0.76
N LEU A 180 26.56 5.02 -0.41
CA LEU A 180 25.43 5.26 0.47
C LEU A 180 24.12 4.70 -0.12
N PHE A 181 23.80 4.99 -1.38
CA PHE A 181 22.60 4.46 -2.04
C PHE A 181 22.63 2.93 -2.16
N PHE A 182 23.80 2.36 -2.49
CA PHE A 182 23.95 0.91 -2.56
C PHE A 182 23.74 0.23 -1.20
N ALA A 183 24.39 0.76 -0.16
CA ALA A 183 24.25 0.30 1.22
C ALA A 183 22.81 0.47 1.71
N TRP A 184 22.14 1.55 1.34
CA TRP A 184 20.73 1.78 1.65
C TRP A 184 19.83 0.72 1.01
N GLY A 185 20.07 0.37 -0.26
CA GLY A 185 19.34 -0.72 -0.92
C GLY A 185 19.57 -2.08 -0.25
N ILE A 186 20.79 -2.37 0.22
CA ILE A 186 21.08 -3.58 1.02
C ILE A 186 20.31 -3.55 2.34
N LEU A 187 20.30 -2.40 3.04
CA LEU A 187 19.57 -2.26 4.30
C LEU A 187 18.08 -2.52 4.11
N ILE A 188 17.46 -1.91 3.10
CA ILE A 188 16.04 -2.11 2.77
C ILE A 188 15.75 -3.57 2.44
N LEU A 189 16.59 -4.20 1.61
CA LEU A 189 16.42 -5.60 1.25
C LEU A 189 16.55 -6.50 2.49
N GLY A 190 17.53 -6.24 3.34
CA GLY A 190 17.72 -6.95 4.61
C GLY A 190 16.53 -6.80 5.55
N LEU A 191 16.01 -5.58 5.71
CA LEU A 191 14.79 -5.31 6.49
C LEU A 191 13.56 -6.03 5.92
N HIS A 192 13.42 -6.09 4.59
CA HIS A 192 12.31 -6.80 3.96
C HIS A 192 12.43 -8.31 4.10
N LEU A 193 13.63 -8.88 3.95
CA LEU A 193 13.89 -10.30 4.17
C LEU A 193 13.65 -10.70 5.64
N TYR A 194 14.08 -9.85 6.58
CA TYR A 194 13.77 -10.04 7.99
C TYR A 194 12.25 -10.00 8.22
N ALA A 195 11.56 -9.00 7.68
CA ALA A 195 10.11 -8.93 7.80
C ALA A 195 9.44 -10.18 7.19
N GLU A 196 9.89 -10.66 6.03
CA GLU A 196 9.37 -11.89 5.41
C GLU A 196 9.60 -13.16 6.23
N SER A 197 10.60 -13.17 7.12
CA SER A 197 10.83 -14.28 8.05
C SER A 197 9.76 -14.41 9.15
N ILE A 198 8.94 -13.37 9.38
CA ILE A 198 7.86 -13.42 10.37
C ILE A 198 6.81 -14.47 9.94
N PRO A 199 6.33 -15.33 10.86
CA PRO A 199 5.37 -16.39 10.57
C PRO A 199 4.09 -15.90 9.90
N THR A 200 3.57 -16.70 8.97
CA THR A 200 2.29 -16.45 8.30
C THR A 200 1.17 -17.23 8.98
N PHE A 201 0.08 -16.56 9.32
CA PHE A 201 -1.09 -17.19 9.95
C PHE A 201 -2.18 -17.47 8.93
N SER A 202 -2.67 -18.72 8.86
CA SER A 202 -3.68 -19.14 7.88
C SER A 202 -5.04 -18.44 8.04
N GLN A 203 -5.31 -17.91 9.24
CA GLN A 203 -6.51 -17.14 9.60
C GLN A 203 -6.47 -15.72 9.04
N CYS A 204 -5.27 -15.15 8.90
CA CYS A 204 -5.09 -13.85 8.27
C CYS A 204 -5.01 -14.03 6.76
N LYS A 205 -6.02 -13.55 6.03
CA LYS A 205 -6.06 -13.64 4.57
C LYS A 205 -5.29 -12.53 3.88
N MET A 206 -5.05 -11.43 4.59
CA MET A 206 -4.26 -10.31 4.10
C MET A 206 -3.31 -9.86 5.20
N GLN A 207 -2.14 -10.48 5.23
CA GLN A 207 -1.11 -10.24 6.23
C GLN A 207 -0.03 -9.32 5.67
N VAL A 208 0.31 -8.27 6.42
CA VAL A 208 1.46 -7.41 6.13
C VAL A 208 2.48 -7.59 7.24
N LYS A 209 3.75 -7.62 6.85
CA LYS A 209 4.88 -7.80 7.77
C LYS A 209 5.65 -6.47 7.83
N PRO A 210 5.45 -5.64 8.87
CA PRO A 210 6.10 -4.33 8.96
C PRO A 210 7.59 -4.49 9.21
N TRP A 211 8.44 -3.65 8.61
CA TRP A 211 9.90 -3.71 8.79
C TRP A 211 10.36 -3.45 10.24
N PHE A 212 9.58 -2.71 11.03
CA PHE A 212 9.95 -2.29 12.39
C PHE A 212 9.02 -2.86 13.46
N SER A 213 8.34 -3.97 13.17
CA SER A 213 7.45 -4.65 14.12
C SER A 213 7.78 -6.12 14.19
N SER A 214 7.75 -6.69 15.40
CA SER A 214 7.82 -8.13 15.62
C SER A 214 6.46 -8.82 15.44
N LYS A 215 5.36 -8.07 15.53
CA LYS A 215 4.00 -8.56 15.31
C LYS A 215 3.59 -8.38 13.85
N SER A 216 2.87 -9.36 13.32
CA SER A 216 2.21 -9.28 12.02
C SER A 216 0.99 -8.37 12.08
N SER A 217 0.86 -7.49 11.08
CA SER A 217 -0.35 -6.71 10.86
C SER A 217 -1.32 -7.51 9.99
N CYS A 218 -2.57 -7.64 10.42
CA CYS A 218 -3.57 -8.39 9.67
C CYS A 218 -4.71 -7.48 9.25
N SER A 219 -4.84 -7.22 7.94
CA SER A 219 -5.91 -6.36 7.42
C SER A 219 -7.23 -7.11 7.32
N PHE A 220 -7.20 -8.40 6.94
CA PHE A 220 -8.38 -9.25 6.81
C PHE A 220 -8.23 -10.53 7.64
N LEU A 221 -8.96 -10.58 8.75
CA LEU A 221 -8.94 -11.70 9.68
C LEU A 221 -10.19 -12.56 9.50
N VAL A 222 -9.98 -13.87 9.32
CA VAL A 222 -11.05 -14.86 9.25
C VAL A 222 -10.90 -15.87 10.38
N ILE A 223 -11.88 -15.87 11.26
CA ILE A 223 -12.07 -16.92 12.26
C ILE A 223 -13.06 -17.95 11.72
N ASN A 224 -12.59 -19.18 11.54
CA ASN A 224 -13.43 -20.31 11.13
C ASN A 224 -13.34 -21.38 12.21
N CYS A 225 -14.33 -21.40 13.11
CA CYS A 225 -14.34 -22.29 14.27
C CYS A 225 -14.27 -23.76 13.86
N TYR A 226 -14.98 -24.15 12.80
CA TYR A 226 -14.92 -25.50 12.23
C TYR A 226 -13.50 -25.90 11.77
N LYS A 227 -12.80 -25.03 11.04
CA LYS A 227 -11.41 -25.31 10.59
C LYS A 227 -10.41 -25.29 11.74
N SER A 228 -10.61 -24.39 12.69
CA SER A 228 -9.78 -24.26 13.89
C SER A 228 -10.08 -25.32 14.96
N LYS A 229 -11.13 -26.13 14.77
CA LYS A 229 -11.60 -27.16 15.72
C LYS A 229 -11.93 -26.60 17.11
N ILE A 230 -12.49 -25.39 17.14
CA ILE A 230 -12.97 -24.71 18.35
C ILE A 230 -14.49 -24.51 18.26
N SER A 231 -15.11 -24.16 19.38
CA SER A 231 -16.56 -23.93 19.44
C SER A 231 -16.96 -22.46 19.27
N GLY A 232 -16.05 -21.55 19.66
CA GLY A 232 -16.24 -20.10 19.60
C GLY A 232 -16.40 -19.43 20.97
N MET A 233 -16.00 -20.09 22.06
CA MET A 233 -16.02 -19.51 23.40
C MET A 233 -15.08 -18.30 23.50
N GLU A 234 -15.33 -17.44 24.47
CA GLU A 234 -14.63 -16.16 24.60
C GLU A 234 -13.10 -16.32 24.67
N ASP A 235 -12.62 -17.28 25.46
CA ASP A 235 -11.20 -17.60 25.64
C ASP A 235 -10.56 -18.14 24.36
N GLU A 236 -11.28 -18.99 23.62
CA GLU A 236 -10.86 -19.53 22.33
C GLU A 236 -10.70 -18.41 21.29
N ILE A 237 -11.68 -17.49 21.23
CA ILE A 237 -11.66 -16.37 20.28
C ILE A 237 -10.57 -15.36 20.65
N ASP A 238 -10.41 -15.01 21.93
CA ASP A 238 -9.36 -14.10 22.38
C ASP A 238 -7.95 -14.66 22.11
N ALA A 239 -7.75 -15.96 22.32
CA ALA A 239 -6.50 -16.63 21.98
C ALA A 239 -6.17 -16.53 20.48
N LEU A 240 -7.18 -16.58 19.60
CA LEU A 240 -7.00 -16.40 18.16
C LEU A 240 -6.72 -14.94 17.75
N TRP A 241 -7.22 -13.96 18.50
CA TRP A 241 -7.00 -12.54 18.21
C TRP A 241 -5.67 -12.02 18.74
N SER A 242 -5.18 -12.56 19.86
CA SER A 242 -3.97 -12.14 20.58
C SER A 242 -2.67 -12.02 19.76
N PRO A 243 -2.40 -12.84 18.72
CA PRO A 243 -1.19 -12.71 17.92
C PRO A 243 -1.14 -11.43 17.06
N PHE A 244 -2.29 -10.82 16.78
CA PHE A 244 -2.41 -9.71 15.84
C PHE A 244 -2.42 -8.35 16.55
N ASP A 245 -2.05 -7.30 15.81
CA ASP A 245 -2.24 -5.92 16.26
C ASP A 245 -3.72 -5.51 16.02
N PRO A 246 -4.49 -5.22 17.09
CA PRO A 246 -5.91 -4.84 17.01
C PRO A 246 -6.17 -3.67 16.06
N THR A 247 -5.25 -2.71 16.00
CA THR A 247 -5.41 -1.47 15.21
C THR A 247 -5.28 -1.70 13.71
N THR A 248 -4.79 -2.88 13.30
CA THR A 248 -4.53 -3.21 11.89
C THR A 248 -5.66 -3.98 11.23
N ILE A 249 -6.60 -4.51 12.02
CA ILE A 249 -7.73 -5.31 11.54
C ILE A 249 -8.76 -4.37 10.93
N SER A 250 -8.92 -4.46 9.61
CA SER A 250 -9.90 -3.67 8.86
C SER A 250 -11.14 -4.46 8.46
N SER A 251 -11.02 -5.79 8.34
CA SER A 251 -12.11 -6.69 8.02
C SER A 251 -12.03 -7.92 8.93
N LEU A 252 -13.15 -8.22 9.60
CA LEU A 252 -13.30 -9.36 10.49
C LEU A 252 -14.46 -10.23 10.03
N VAL A 253 -14.18 -11.50 9.76
CA VAL A 253 -15.19 -12.52 9.44
C VAL A 253 -15.13 -13.64 10.46
N ILE A 254 -16.24 -13.91 11.13
CA ILE A 254 -16.40 -15.02 12.07
C ILE A 254 -17.40 -16.01 11.48
N ARG A 255 -17.02 -17.29 11.36
CA ARG A 255 -17.88 -18.29 10.74
C ARG A 255 -17.83 -19.68 11.36
N HIS A 256 -18.96 -20.38 11.27
CA HIS A 256 -19.11 -21.77 11.67
C HIS A 256 -18.84 -22.01 13.16
N CYS A 257 -19.21 -21.05 14.01
CA CYS A 257 -19.03 -21.14 15.45
C CYS A 257 -20.35 -21.56 16.11
N SER A 258 -20.37 -22.73 16.76
CA SER A 258 -21.57 -23.29 17.38
C SER A 258 -21.94 -22.63 18.71
N ARG A 259 -20.98 -21.95 19.35
CA ARG A 259 -21.11 -21.30 20.66
C ARG A 259 -20.32 -20.00 20.68
N LEU A 260 -20.68 -19.06 19.80
CA LEU A 260 -19.97 -17.81 19.64
C LEU A 260 -20.20 -16.86 20.82
N GLU A 261 -19.12 -16.53 21.51
CA GLU A 261 -19.07 -15.51 22.55
C GLU A 261 -18.07 -14.44 22.10
N ILE A 262 -18.54 -13.20 21.96
CA ILE A 262 -17.73 -12.10 21.43
C ILE A 262 -16.96 -11.47 22.60
N PRO A 263 -15.61 -11.52 22.61
CA PRO A 263 -14.82 -10.93 23.69
C PRO A 263 -14.78 -9.40 23.61
N SER A 264 -14.64 -8.76 24.78
CA SER A 264 -14.51 -7.30 24.94
C SER A 264 -13.37 -6.68 24.12
N LYS A 265 -12.34 -7.48 23.80
CA LYS A 265 -11.22 -7.10 22.92
C LYS A 265 -11.64 -6.61 21.54
N LEU A 266 -12.87 -6.91 21.10
CA LEU A 266 -13.43 -6.34 19.88
C LEU A 266 -13.34 -4.81 19.88
N THR A 267 -13.55 -4.17 21.04
CA THR A 267 -13.48 -2.71 21.22
C THR A 267 -12.11 -2.10 20.89
N GLU A 268 -11.04 -2.90 20.89
CA GLU A 268 -9.70 -2.45 20.51
C GLU A 268 -9.53 -2.31 18.97
N PHE A 269 -10.48 -2.84 18.18
CA PHE A 269 -10.38 -2.95 16.72
C PHE A 269 -10.80 -1.63 16.04
N SER A 270 -10.13 -0.54 16.40
CA SER A 270 -10.43 0.82 15.92
C SER A 270 -10.33 1.02 14.40
N GLY A 271 -9.60 0.15 13.71
CA GLY A 271 -9.46 0.14 12.26
C GLY A 271 -10.57 -0.60 11.51
N LEU A 272 -11.53 -1.21 12.21
CA LEU A 272 -12.53 -2.10 11.63
C LEU A 272 -13.48 -1.33 10.70
N LYS A 273 -13.61 -1.82 9.47
CA LYS A 273 -14.47 -1.31 8.39
C LYS A 273 -15.56 -2.28 8.00
N TYR A 274 -15.30 -3.58 8.14
CA TYR A 274 -16.21 -4.66 7.75
C TYR A 274 -16.27 -5.71 8.84
N LEU A 275 -17.48 -6.01 9.33
CA LEU A 275 -17.73 -7.08 10.28
C LEU A 275 -18.79 -8.02 9.73
N LYS A 276 -18.48 -9.32 9.68
CA LYS A 276 -19.44 -10.34 9.28
C LYS A 276 -19.41 -11.55 10.20
N VAL A 277 -20.59 -11.98 10.62
CA VAL A 277 -20.82 -13.25 11.31
C VAL A 277 -21.66 -14.14 10.38
N TYR A 278 -21.14 -15.32 10.06
CA TYR A 278 -21.79 -16.24 9.13
C TYR A 278 -21.96 -17.65 9.70
N ASN A 279 -23.18 -18.19 9.61
CA ASN A 279 -23.48 -19.58 9.99
C ASN A 279 -22.95 -19.91 11.39
N SER A 280 -23.38 -19.14 12.39
CA SER A 280 -22.90 -19.25 13.77
C SER A 280 -24.05 -19.04 14.77
N THR A 281 -23.89 -19.53 15.99
CA THR A 281 -24.84 -19.28 17.09
C THR A 281 -24.19 -18.34 18.10
N ILE A 282 -24.65 -17.09 18.18
CA ILE A 282 -24.23 -16.11 19.17
C ILE A 282 -24.89 -16.45 20.51
N LEU A 283 -24.08 -16.88 21.47
CA LEU A 283 -24.53 -17.08 22.84
C LEU A 283 -24.41 -15.79 23.66
N ASN A 284 -23.29 -15.08 23.50
CA ASN A 284 -22.96 -13.90 24.27
C ASN A 284 -22.36 -12.80 23.39
N TRP A 285 -22.95 -11.61 23.41
CA TRP A 285 -22.38 -10.38 22.84
C TRP A 285 -22.96 -9.19 23.61
N GLN A 286 -22.25 -8.81 24.67
CA GLN A 286 -22.69 -7.82 25.64
C GLN A 286 -22.13 -6.43 25.31
N GLU A 287 -22.45 -5.46 26.19
CA GLU A 287 -22.03 -4.06 26.08
C GLU A 287 -20.51 -3.88 26.13
N ASP A 288 -19.79 -4.74 26.85
CA ASP A 288 -18.33 -4.69 26.96
C ASP A 288 -17.61 -4.99 25.63
N ALA A 289 -18.31 -5.64 24.70
CA ALA A 289 -17.89 -5.88 23.33
C ALA A 289 -18.74 -5.12 22.31
N ALA A 290 -19.33 -3.98 22.70
CA ALA A 290 -20.23 -3.23 21.83
C ALA A 290 -19.53 -2.64 20.61
N ILE A 291 -20.26 -2.67 19.48
CA ILE A 291 -19.95 -1.83 18.34
C ILE A 291 -20.44 -0.42 18.66
N SER A 292 -19.52 0.53 18.74
CA SER A 292 -19.85 1.92 19.01
C SER A 292 -19.04 2.90 18.17
N GLN A 293 -19.55 4.12 18.03
CA GLN A 293 -18.87 5.23 17.39
C GLN A 293 -17.49 5.54 18.00
N VAL A 294 -17.33 5.28 19.30
CA VAL A 294 -16.08 5.53 20.03
C VAL A 294 -15.02 4.48 19.64
N HIS A 295 -15.40 3.21 19.69
CA HIS A 295 -14.47 2.10 19.48
C HIS A 295 -14.26 1.77 18.00
N HIS A 296 -15.27 1.96 17.15
CA HIS A 296 -15.25 1.55 15.73
C HIS A 296 -15.63 2.69 14.77
N PRO A 297 -14.95 3.85 14.81
CA PRO A 297 -15.36 5.04 14.05
C PRO A 297 -15.33 4.87 12.52
N SER A 298 -14.68 3.82 12.02
CA SER A 298 -14.50 3.54 10.59
C SER A 298 -15.39 2.41 10.06
N LEU A 299 -16.29 1.84 10.88
CA LEU A 299 -17.12 0.71 10.46
C LEU A 299 -18.10 1.13 9.36
N LEU A 300 -18.11 0.41 8.24
CA LEU A 300 -18.94 0.71 7.06
C LEU A 300 -20.05 -0.31 6.85
N MET A 301 -19.80 -1.58 7.15
CA MET A 301 -20.70 -2.71 6.85
C MET A 301 -20.73 -3.70 8.03
N LEU A 302 -21.93 -4.13 8.40
CA LEU A 302 -22.19 -5.11 9.44
C LEU A 302 -23.16 -6.18 8.94
N PHE A 303 -22.68 -7.42 8.76
CA PHE A 303 -23.49 -8.52 8.25
C PHE A 303 -23.64 -9.66 9.26
N LEU A 304 -24.88 -10.03 9.58
CA LEU A 304 -25.23 -11.19 10.39
C LEU A 304 -26.07 -12.13 9.52
N VAL A 305 -25.45 -13.18 8.97
CA VAL A 305 -26.09 -14.05 7.98
C VAL A 305 -26.12 -15.49 8.46
N ARG A 306 -27.31 -16.12 8.50
CA ARG A 306 -27.50 -17.46 9.08
C ARG A 306 -27.02 -17.54 10.52
N VAL A 307 -27.42 -16.56 11.32
CA VAL A 307 -26.99 -16.42 12.71
C VAL A 307 -28.14 -16.73 13.64
N ASN A 308 -27.90 -17.61 14.61
CA ASN A 308 -28.83 -17.84 15.72
C ASN A 308 -28.41 -16.97 16.91
N MET A 309 -29.32 -16.14 17.40
CA MET A 309 -29.14 -15.25 18.54
C MET A 309 -29.86 -15.83 19.76
N THR A 310 -29.22 -15.75 20.93
CA THR A 310 -29.85 -16.08 22.22
C THR A 310 -31.16 -15.32 22.39
N ASN A 311 -32.19 -15.98 22.92
CA ASN A 311 -33.53 -15.42 23.15
C ASN A 311 -34.26 -14.91 21.89
N CYS A 312 -33.74 -15.13 20.67
CA CYS A 312 -34.32 -14.59 19.43
C CYS A 312 -34.36 -13.05 19.39
N GLU A 313 -33.44 -12.41 20.11
CA GLU A 313 -33.34 -10.94 20.23
C GLU A 313 -32.00 -10.44 19.68
N LEU A 314 -31.97 -9.19 19.23
CA LEU A 314 -30.74 -8.53 18.82
C LEU A 314 -29.77 -8.40 20.03
N PRO A 315 -28.49 -8.80 19.92
CA PRO A 315 -27.56 -8.74 21.04
C PRO A 315 -27.27 -7.31 21.52
N ALA A 316 -27.06 -7.16 22.83
CA ALA A 316 -26.80 -5.86 23.49
C ALA A 316 -25.66 -5.06 22.86
N GLY A 317 -24.60 -5.73 22.41
CA GLY A 317 -23.46 -5.09 21.75
C GLY A 317 -23.77 -4.43 20.40
N LEU A 318 -25.00 -4.51 19.89
CA LEU A 318 -25.42 -3.94 18.59
C LEU A 318 -26.49 -2.86 18.68
N TYR A 319 -27.03 -2.56 19.87
CA TYR A 319 -28.09 -1.55 20.00
C TYR A 319 -27.97 -0.64 21.22
N ARG A 320 -27.19 -1.00 22.24
CA ARG A 320 -27.13 -0.19 23.49
C ARG A 320 -26.24 1.03 23.39
N ASP A 321 -25.18 0.95 22.60
CA ASP A 321 -24.31 2.07 22.28
C ASP A 321 -24.67 2.69 20.93
N GLN A 322 -24.35 3.97 20.75
CA GLN A 322 -24.49 4.62 19.45
C GLN A 322 -23.56 3.96 18.43
N LEU A 323 -24.14 3.34 17.40
CA LEU A 323 -23.40 2.75 16.30
C LEU A 323 -22.63 3.82 15.51
N PRO A 324 -21.56 3.43 14.81
CA PRO A 324 -20.77 4.37 14.02
C PRO A 324 -21.60 5.11 12.97
N ILE A 325 -21.49 6.44 12.92
CA ILE A 325 -22.14 7.29 11.89
C ILE A 325 -21.65 6.98 10.48
N THR A 326 -20.52 6.27 10.36
CA THR A 326 -19.93 5.80 9.10
C THR A 326 -20.54 4.49 8.62
N LEU A 327 -21.29 3.78 9.47
CA LEU A 327 -21.96 2.54 9.11
C LEU A 327 -23.03 2.87 8.06
N ARG A 328 -22.93 2.21 6.90
CA ARG A 328 -23.78 2.44 5.73
C ARG A 328 -24.69 1.27 5.42
N ASP A 329 -24.30 0.08 5.86
CA ASP A 329 -24.99 -1.14 5.47
C ASP A 329 -25.07 -2.10 6.65
N ILE A 330 -26.30 -2.48 7.00
CA ILE A 330 -26.60 -3.42 8.07
C ILE A 330 -27.51 -4.50 7.49
N GLU A 331 -26.99 -5.72 7.39
CA GLU A 331 -27.73 -6.86 6.88
C GLU A 331 -27.87 -7.93 7.97
N ILE A 332 -29.11 -8.30 8.28
CA ILE A 332 -29.46 -9.36 9.23
C ILE A 332 -30.34 -10.36 8.49
N CYS A 333 -29.75 -11.41 7.92
CA CYS A 333 -30.44 -12.30 6.99
C CYS A 333 -30.48 -13.74 7.49
N MET A 334 -31.64 -14.40 7.34
CA MET A 334 -31.84 -15.81 7.69
C MET A 334 -31.48 -16.06 9.16
N THR A 335 -31.96 -15.21 10.07
CA THR A 335 -31.72 -15.33 11.51
C THR A 335 -32.95 -15.86 12.24
N ASN A 336 -32.81 -16.17 13.52
CA ASN A 336 -33.95 -16.51 14.39
C ASN A 336 -34.53 -15.28 15.12
N MET A 337 -34.10 -14.06 14.78
CA MET A 337 -34.55 -12.83 15.43
C MET A 337 -36.05 -12.60 15.23
N ARG A 338 -36.77 -12.23 16.29
CA ARG A 338 -38.24 -12.06 16.26
C ARG A 338 -38.70 -10.63 16.51
N THR A 339 -37.90 -9.86 17.22
CA THR A 339 -38.22 -8.50 17.64
C THR A 339 -37.01 -7.59 17.45
N LEU A 340 -37.28 -6.32 17.21
CA LEU A 340 -36.28 -5.25 17.23
C LEU A 340 -36.58 -4.35 18.44
N PRO A 341 -35.54 -3.78 19.09
CA PRO A 341 -35.72 -2.78 20.12
C PRO A 341 -36.53 -1.56 19.62
N ASP A 342 -37.40 -1.01 20.47
CA ASP A 342 -38.25 0.15 20.11
C ASP A 342 -37.44 1.44 19.93
N ASP A 343 -36.25 1.51 20.53
CA ASP A 343 -35.34 2.66 20.56
C ASP A 343 -34.18 2.55 19.56
N LEU A 344 -34.29 1.62 18.61
CA LEU A 344 -33.25 1.36 17.62
C LEU A 344 -32.90 2.60 16.78
N ASP A 345 -33.88 3.47 16.52
CA ASP A 345 -33.71 4.70 15.76
C ASP A 345 -32.82 5.73 16.46
N LEU A 346 -32.66 5.63 17.78
CA LEU A 346 -31.80 6.51 18.56
C LEU A 346 -30.32 6.11 18.47
N THR A 347 -30.05 4.82 18.29
CA THR A 347 -28.68 4.28 18.32
C THR A 347 -28.14 3.93 16.95
N TRP A 348 -29.00 3.52 16.01
CA TRP A 348 -28.61 3.21 14.64
C TRP A 348 -28.53 4.45 13.75
N PRO A 349 -27.61 4.50 12.79
CA PRO A 349 -27.46 5.66 11.92
C PRO A 349 -28.59 5.75 10.89
N HIS A 350 -29.26 6.91 10.83
CA HIS A 350 -30.39 7.17 9.93
C HIS A 350 -30.08 7.04 8.42
N PHE A 351 -28.81 7.09 8.03
CA PHE A 351 -28.39 6.99 6.63
C PHE A 351 -27.94 5.58 6.23
N ALA A 352 -28.02 4.61 7.13
CA ALA A 352 -27.69 3.23 6.79
C ALA A 352 -28.84 2.58 6.01
N THR A 353 -28.46 1.81 5.00
CA THR A 353 -29.33 0.79 4.41
C THR A 353 -29.46 -0.34 5.41
N ILE A 354 -30.70 -0.72 5.72
CA ILE A 354 -31.00 -1.80 6.65
C ILE A 354 -31.78 -2.87 5.89
N TYR A 355 -31.25 -4.08 5.87
CA TYR A 355 -31.90 -5.25 5.29
C TYR A 355 -32.07 -6.34 6.36
N ILE A 356 -33.32 -6.76 6.59
CA ILE A 356 -33.66 -7.77 7.60
C ILE A 356 -34.56 -8.81 6.95
N GLU A 357 -34.16 -10.08 7.01
CA GLU A 357 -34.88 -11.25 6.46
C GLU A 357 -35.04 -12.37 7.50
#